data_AF-A0A431LVK7-F1
#
_entry.id   AF-A0A431LVK7-F1
#
_cell.length_a   1.000
_cell.length_b   1.000
_cell.length_c   1.000
_cell.angle_alpha   90.00
_cell.angle_beta   90.00
_cell.angle_gamma   90.00
#
_symmetry.space_group_name_H-M   'P 1'
#
loop_
_entity.id
_entity.type
_entity.pdbx_description
1 polymer ?
#
loop_
_entity_poly.entity_id
_entity_poly.type
_entity_poly.pdbx_seq_one_letter_code
_entity_poly.pdbx_strand_id
1 'polypeptide(L)'
;MEGTRRLPQPTQLAEFLAPLLGMPAANWQALDGAALLHWVVNSPAPLALVMAPDRLEIDAPAVPLLPALDAATSLVPWPRLDNAFAALPHWQGQAAETGALARRQGDATLTTLGRQPLLQRRLARLGELVAYALEDETAFPPPGRASAHALAPGRGRALVETARGLLMHEVAVNNDRVTDYVIVAPTEWNFHPQGNLPRWAKGLAVTPERPLAQTA
;
A
#
# COMPACT_ATOMS: atom_id res chain seq x y z
N MET A 1 -2.09 25.55 -21.88
CA MET A 1 -3.03 24.45 -22.15
C MET A 1 -2.73 23.36 -21.13
N GLU A 2 -3.20 23.54 -19.90
CA GLU A 2 -3.00 22.56 -18.82
C GLU A 2 -3.83 21.32 -19.14
N GLY A 3 -3.17 20.27 -19.63
CA GLY A 3 -3.79 18.97 -19.78
C GLY A 3 -4.14 18.46 -18.38
N THR A 4 -5.40 18.61 -17.97
CA THR A 4 -5.93 17.95 -16.78
C THR A 4 -5.71 16.45 -17.01
N ARG A 5 -4.73 15.85 -16.33
CA ARG A 5 -4.51 14.39 -16.37
C ARG A 5 -5.75 13.75 -15.75
N ARG A 6 -6.71 13.36 -16.58
CA ARG A 6 -7.84 12.53 -16.16
C ARG A 6 -7.30 11.13 -15.90
N LEU A 7 -7.77 10.52 -14.83
CA LEU A 7 -7.57 9.08 -14.65
C LEU A 7 -8.21 8.36 -15.85
N PRO A 8 -7.58 7.29 -16.37
CA PRO A 8 -8.18 6.50 -17.43
C PRO A 8 -9.54 5.97 -16.96
N GLN A 9 -10.52 5.93 -17.87
CA GLN A 9 -11.81 5.33 -17.55
C GLN A 9 -11.60 3.86 -17.14
N PRO A 10 -12.37 3.31 -16.19
CA PRO A 10 -12.21 1.93 -15.72
C PRO A 10 -12.13 0.90 -16.86
N THR A 11 -13.02 1.02 -17.86
CA THR A 11 -13.04 0.16 -19.05
C THR A 11 -11.75 0.23 -19.87
N GLN A 12 -11.22 1.44 -20.09
CA GLN A 12 -9.94 1.64 -20.79
C GLN A 12 -8.77 1.03 -20.02
N LEU A 13 -8.82 1.10 -18.68
CA LEU A 13 -7.82 0.48 -17.83
C LEU A 13 -7.93 -1.06 -17.89
N ALA A 14 -9.14 -1.63 -17.90
CA ALA A 14 -9.34 -3.07 -18.02
C ALA A 14 -8.79 -3.61 -19.34
N GLU A 15 -9.05 -2.91 -20.45
CA GLU A 15 -8.50 -3.22 -21.77
C GLU A 15 -6.96 -3.11 -21.80
N PHE A 16 -6.40 -2.09 -21.15
CA PHE A 16 -4.96 -1.91 -21.02
C PHE A 16 -4.31 -3.02 -20.18
N LEU A 17 -4.97 -3.49 -19.13
CA LEU A 17 -4.45 -4.54 -18.24
C LEU A 17 -4.51 -5.93 -18.87
N ALA A 18 -5.51 -6.23 -19.70
CA ALA A 18 -5.70 -7.57 -20.26
C ALA A 18 -4.45 -8.18 -20.92
N PRO A 19 -3.73 -7.50 -21.86
CA PRO A 19 -2.50 -8.05 -22.43
C PRO A 19 -1.35 -8.14 -21.42
N LEU A 20 -1.33 -7.28 -20.39
CA LEU A 20 -0.31 -7.29 -19.34
C LEU A 20 -0.51 -8.45 -18.35
N LEU A 21 -1.77 -8.84 -18.12
CA LEU A 21 -2.18 -9.98 -17.30
C LEU A 21 -2.16 -11.31 -18.08
N GLY A 22 -2.18 -11.25 -19.42
CA GLY A 22 -2.30 -12.41 -20.30
C GLY A 22 -3.71 -13.03 -20.31
N MET A 23 -4.69 -12.34 -19.71
CA MET A 23 -6.09 -12.74 -19.62
C MET A 23 -6.97 -11.53 -19.28
N PRO A 24 -8.30 -11.60 -19.50
CA PRO A 24 -9.22 -10.55 -19.04
C PRO A 24 -9.06 -10.26 -17.53
N ALA A 25 -9.17 -8.98 -17.13
CA ALA A 25 -8.99 -8.56 -15.75
C ALA A 25 -9.92 -9.29 -14.77
N ALA A 26 -11.18 -9.56 -15.17
CA ALA A 26 -12.14 -10.32 -14.37
C ALA A 26 -11.68 -11.78 -14.12
N ASN A 27 -11.08 -12.43 -15.12
CA ASN A 27 -10.56 -13.79 -14.97
C ASN A 27 -9.35 -13.81 -14.01
N TRP A 28 -8.50 -12.79 -14.08
CA TRP A 28 -7.38 -12.65 -13.16
C TRP A 28 -7.84 -12.36 -11.73
N GLN A 29 -8.87 -11.53 -11.55
CA GLN A 29 -9.43 -11.22 -10.22
C GLN A 29 -10.01 -12.46 -9.52
N ALA A 30 -10.55 -13.40 -10.30
CA ALA A 30 -11.13 -14.64 -9.80
C ALA A 30 -10.10 -15.71 -9.36
N LEU A 31 -8.79 -15.46 -9.56
CA LEU A 31 -7.75 -16.41 -9.17
C LEU A 31 -7.64 -16.49 -7.64
N ASP A 32 -7.60 -17.71 -7.12
CA ASP A 32 -7.25 -17.97 -5.73
C ASP A 32 -5.73 -17.89 -5.50
N GLY A 33 -5.28 -18.13 -4.26
CA GLY A 33 -3.88 -18.05 -3.88
C GLY A 33 -2.96 -19.00 -4.68
N ALA A 34 -3.39 -20.24 -4.89
CA ALA A 34 -2.61 -21.23 -5.61
C ALA A 34 -2.56 -20.91 -7.11
N ALA A 35 -3.68 -20.47 -7.68
CA ALA A 35 -3.79 -20.07 -9.07
C ALA A 35 -3.01 -18.78 -9.36
N LEU A 36 -2.99 -17.81 -8.43
CA LEU A 36 -2.12 -16.62 -8.53
C LEU A 36 -0.65 -17.01 -8.52
N LEU A 37 -0.23 -17.89 -7.60
CA LEU A 37 1.16 -18.35 -7.59
C LEU A 37 1.52 -19.10 -8.88
N HIS A 38 0.61 -19.96 -9.36
CA HIS A 38 0.78 -20.64 -10.63
C HIS A 38 0.90 -19.65 -11.81
N TRP A 39 0.07 -18.61 -11.83
CA TRP A 39 0.13 -17.54 -12.83
C TRP A 39 1.47 -16.79 -12.78
N VAL A 40 1.95 -16.39 -11.60
CA VAL A 40 3.25 -15.72 -11.45
C VAL A 40 4.41 -16.59 -11.96
N VAL A 41 4.33 -17.91 -11.76
CA VAL A 41 5.42 -18.84 -12.11
C VAL A 41 5.40 -19.24 -13.59
N ASN A 42 4.22 -19.48 -14.16
CA ASN A 42 4.10 -20.16 -15.46
C ASN A 42 3.56 -19.27 -16.59
N SER A 43 3.03 -18.09 -16.27
CA SER A 43 2.46 -17.20 -17.29
C SER A 43 3.55 -16.45 -18.05
N PRO A 44 3.47 -16.37 -19.38
CA PRO A 44 4.32 -15.47 -20.17
C PRO A 44 3.85 -14.01 -20.10
N ALA A 45 2.80 -13.70 -19.33
CA ALA A 45 2.25 -12.36 -19.21
C ALA A 45 3.30 -11.37 -18.66
N PRO A 46 3.42 -10.15 -19.23
CA PRO A 46 4.39 -9.16 -18.78
C PRO A 46 4.40 -8.90 -17.27
N LEU A 47 3.21 -8.77 -16.64
CA LEU A 47 3.13 -8.54 -15.19
C LEU A 47 3.55 -9.76 -14.37
N ALA A 48 3.30 -10.98 -14.84
CA ALA A 48 3.80 -12.19 -14.16
C ALA A 48 5.34 -12.24 -14.20
N LEU A 49 5.93 -11.96 -15.36
CA LEU A 49 7.38 -11.99 -15.56
C LEU A 49 8.12 -10.99 -14.66
N VAL A 50 7.61 -9.76 -14.53
CA VAL A 50 8.25 -8.75 -13.65
C VAL A 50 8.03 -9.02 -12.16
N MET A 51 7.06 -9.85 -11.80
CA MET A 51 6.74 -10.24 -10.42
C MET A 51 7.37 -11.58 -10.01
N ALA A 52 7.84 -12.38 -10.97
CA ALA A 52 8.51 -13.65 -10.71
C ALA A 52 9.74 -13.56 -9.77
N PRO A 53 10.53 -12.46 -9.72
CA PRO A 53 11.60 -12.32 -8.73
C PRO A 53 11.10 -12.13 -7.28
N ASP A 54 9.87 -11.63 -7.08
CA ASP A 54 9.33 -11.29 -5.76
C ASP A 54 8.89 -12.51 -4.94
N ARG A 55 9.03 -13.71 -5.52
CA ARG A 55 8.72 -15.01 -4.91
C ARG A 55 9.71 -15.44 -3.82
N LEU A 56 10.70 -14.59 -3.51
CA LEU A 56 11.67 -14.86 -2.46
C LEU A 56 10.96 -15.18 -1.15
N GLU A 57 11.24 -16.36 -0.60
CA GLU A 57 10.71 -16.73 0.70
C GLU A 57 11.48 -16.02 1.81
N ILE A 58 10.75 -15.41 2.74
CA ILE A 58 11.33 -14.71 3.88
C ILE A 58 10.72 -15.28 5.15
N ASP A 59 11.57 -15.93 5.94
CA ASP A 59 11.19 -16.52 7.23
C ASP A 59 11.46 -15.52 8.36
N ALA A 60 10.68 -14.45 8.39
CA ALA A 60 10.74 -13.43 9.44
C ALA A 60 9.33 -12.97 9.83
N PRO A 61 9.04 -12.77 11.12
CA PRO A 61 7.73 -12.30 11.55
C PRO A 61 7.46 -10.90 11.03
N ALA A 62 6.34 -10.75 10.33
CA ALA A 62 5.87 -9.45 9.84
C ALA A 62 5.40 -8.57 11.00
N VAL A 63 5.57 -7.26 10.86
CA VAL A 63 4.88 -6.28 11.71
C VAL A 63 3.37 -6.30 11.42
N PRO A 64 2.52 -5.89 12.37
CA PRO A 64 1.08 -5.77 12.12
C PRO A 64 0.79 -4.83 10.95
N LEU A 65 -0.33 -5.11 10.27
CA LEU A 65 -0.94 -4.19 9.32
C LEU A 65 -1.81 -3.19 10.10
N LEU A 66 -1.77 -1.92 9.70
CA LEU A 66 -2.67 -0.91 10.27
C LEU A 66 -4.13 -1.24 9.87
N PRO A 67 -5.07 -1.17 10.82
CA PRO A 67 -6.47 -1.29 10.47
C PRO A 67 -6.94 -0.06 9.68
N ALA A 68 -8.08 -0.18 9.01
CA ALA A 68 -8.77 0.97 8.44
C ALA A 68 -9.21 1.93 9.58
N LEU A 69 -8.71 3.16 9.53
CA LEU A 69 -9.03 4.22 10.50
C LEU A 69 -9.55 5.46 9.77
N ASP A 70 -10.42 6.19 10.44
CA ASP A 70 -10.81 7.54 10.07
C ASP A 70 -10.28 8.57 11.09
N ALA A 71 -10.41 9.85 10.77
CA ALA A 71 -9.87 10.92 11.59
C ALA A 71 -10.40 10.89 13.03
N ALA A 72 -11.67 10.54 13.25
CA ALA A 72 -12.27 10.48 14.57
C ALA A 72 -11.77 9.27 15.36
N THR A 73 -11.83 8.07 14.77
CA THR A 73 -11.38 6.82 15.40
C THR A 73 -9.86 6.81 15.67
N SER A 74 -9.07 7.55 14.88
CA SER A 74 -7.64 7.71 15.10
C SER A 74 -7.26 8.44 16.40
N LEU A 75 -8.21 9.12 17.04
CA LEU A 75 -7.96 9.84 18.30
C LEU A 75 -7.81 8.91 19.51
N VAL A 76 -8.38 7.70 19.43
CA VAL A 76 -8.26 6.69 20.48
C VAL A 76 -6.81 6.22 20.63
N PRO A 77 -6.13 5.72 19.57
CA PRO A 77 -4.72 5.35 19.66
C PRO A 77 -3.77 6.55 19.72
N TRP A 78 -4.15 7.69 19.13
CA TRP A 78 -3.29 8.86 18.99
C TRP A 78 -4.05 10.15 19.31
N PRO A 79 -4.19 10.54 20.57
CA PRO A 79 -4.95 11.74 20.96
C PRO A 79 -4.42 13.04 20.34
N ARG A 80 -3.12 13.09 20.04
CA ARG A 80 -2.45 14.20 19.34
C ARG A 80 -1.34 13.64 18.46
N LEU A 81 -1.08 14.27 17.32
CA LEU A 81 0.14 14.02 16.54
C LEU A 81 1.20 15.05 16.92
N ASP A 82 2.44 14.60 17.10
CA ASP A 82 3.61 15.45 17.29
C ASP A 82 4.75 15.03 16.35
N ASN A 83 5.83 15.80 16.35
CA ASN A 83 6.97 15.54 15.45
C ASN A 83 7.70 14.21 15.77
N ALA A 84 7.65 13.75 17.03
CA ALA A 84 8.28 12.49 17.41
C ALA A 84 7.49 11.31 16.84
N PHE A 85 6.16 11.34 17.00
CA PHE A 85 5.26 10.37 16.38
C PHE A 85 5.32 10.43 14.86
N ALA A 86 5.40 11.63 14.28
CA ALA A 86 5.50 11.80 12.83
C ALA A 86 6.75 11.13 12.24
N ALA A 87 7.89 11.22 12.92
CA ALA A 87 9.13 10.60 12.49
C ALA A 87 9.22 9.10 12.83
N LEU A 88 8.50 8.64 13.85
CA LEU A 88 8.59 7.27 14.34
C LEU A 88 7.22 6.76 14.81
N PRO A 89 6.28 6.52 13.88
CA PRO A 89 4.91 6.19 14.23
C PRO A 89 4.78 4.74 14.71
N HIS A 90 3.99 4.55 15.77
CA HIS A 90 3.72 3.25 16.36
C HIS A 90 2.23 2.98 16.48
N TRP A 91 1.84 1.73 16.22
CA TRP A 91 0.51 1.19 16.49
C TRP A 91 0.60 0.20 17.65
N GLN A 92 -0.15 0.47 18.73
CA GLN A 92 -0.13 -0.37 19.93
C GLN A 92 1.29 -0.65 20.45
N GLY A 93 2.17 0.37 20.41
CA GLY A 93 3.55 0.28 20.91
C GLY A 93 4.55 -0.40 19.97
N GLN A 94 4.17 -0.76 18.74
CA GLN A 94 5.07 -1.39 17.77
C GLN A 94 4.99 -0.72 16.39
N ALA A 95 6.01 -0.96 15.57
CA ALA A 95 5.97 -0.61 14.15
C ALA A 95 4.79 -1.30 13.46
N ALA A 96 4.23 -0.67 12.44
CA ALA A 96 3.15 -1.23 11.64
C ALA A 96 3.26 -0.80 10.18
N GLU A 97 2.66 -1.58 9.30
CA GLU A 97 2.64 -1.30 7.86
C GLU A 97 1.28 -0.78 7.39
N THR A 98 1.30 0.09 6.39
CA THR A 98 0.10 0.59 5.70
C THR A 98 0.21 0.45 4.18
N GLY A 99 -0.92 0.51 3.47
CA GLY A 99 -0.98 0.40 2.01
C GLY A 99 -1.93 -0.70 1.54
N ALA A 100 -1.74 -1.17 0.31
CA ALA A 100 -2.66 -2.11 -0.35
C ALA A 100 -2.87 -3.41 0.45
N LEU A 101 -1.80 -3.96 1.01
CA LEU A 101 -1.89 -5.17 1.82
C LEU A 101 -2.69 -4.93 3.11
N ALA A 102 -2.48 -3.79 3.78
CA ALA A 102 -3.22 -3.43 4.98
C ALA A 102 -4.72 -3.23 4.72
N ARG A 103 -5.09 -2.59 3.60
CA ARG A 103 -6.50 -2.44 3.20
C ARG A 103 -7.18 -3.76 2.84
N ARG A 104 -6.41 -4.73 2.37
CA ARG A 104 -6.87 -6.09 2.04
C ARG A 104 -6.56 -7.09 3.16
N GLN A 105 -6.43 -6.62 4.40
CA GLN A 105 -6.25 -7.52 5.54
C GLN A 105 -7.43 -8.49 5.65
N GLY A 106 -7.14 -9.78 5.84
CA GLY A 106 -8.15 -10.84 5.88
C GLY A 106 -8.47 -11.45 4.51
N ASP A 107 -7.89 -10.94 3.43
CA ASP A 107 -7.97 -11.58 2.11
C ASP A 107 -7.29 -12.96 2.15
N ALA A 108 -8.09 -14.01 2.00
CA ALA A 108 -7.63 -15.40 2.07
C ALA A 108 -6.62 -15.71 0.95
N THR A 109 -6.85 -15.18 -0.26
CA THR A 109 -5.97 -15.35 -1.41
C THR A 109 -4.59 -14.79 -1.12
N LEU A 110 -4.48 -13.57 -0.58
CA LEU A 110 -3.20 -12.97 -0.20
C LEU A 110 -2.56 -13.66 1.02
N THR A 111 -3.35 -14.19 1.94
CA THR A 111 -2.84 -14.87 3.15
C THR A 111 -2.04 -16.12 2.80
N THR A 112 -2.44 -16.87 1.76
CA THR A 112 -1.68 -18.06 1.30
C THR A 112 -0.24 -17.75 0.86
N LEU A 113 0.04 -16.50 0.48
CA LEU A 113 1.33 -16.02 0.01
C LEU A 113 2.22 -15.46 1.14
N GLY A 114 1.85 -15.66 2.41
CA GLY A 114 2.52 -15.04 3.55
C GLY A 114 4.02 -15.31 3.67
N ARG A 115 4.52 -16.39 3.05
CA ARG A 115 5.96 -16.70 2.96
C ARG A 115 6.70 -15.88 1.90
N GLN A 116 6.00 -15.29 0.93
CA GLN A 116 6.55 -14.44 -0.13
C GLN A 116 6.05 -12.98 0.04
N PRO A 117 6.54 -12.25 1.07
CA PRO A 117 5.96 -10.95 1.45
C PRO A 117 6.06 -9.89 0.36
N LEU A 118 7.11 -9.90 -0.47
CA LEU A 118 7.25 -8.95 -1.58
C LEU A 118 6.17 -9.19 -2.64
N LEU A 119 5.98 -10.46 -3.03
CA LEU A 119 4.94 -10.86 -3.96
C LEU A 119 3.55 -10.51 -3.43
N GLN A 120 3.30 -10.80 -2.15
CA GLN A 120 2.03 -10.48 -1.48
C GLN A 120 1.67 -8.99 -1.61
N ARG A 121 2.63 -8.08 -1.41
CA ARG A 121 2.42 -6.61 -1.53
C ARG A 121 2.18 -6.16 -2.96
N ARG A 122 2.90 -6.74 -3.92
CA ARG A 122 2.70 -6.40 -5.34
C ARG A 122 1.38 -6.95 -5.88
N LEU A 123 0.96 -8.15 -5.47
CA LEU A 123 -0.35 -8.70 -5.84
C LEU A 123 -1.49 -7.94 -5.16
N ALA A 124 -1.32 -7.53 -3.90
CA ALA A 124 -2.27 -6.65 -3.24
C ALA A 124 -2.47 -5.36 -4.05
N ARG A 125 -1.36 -4.73 -4.46
CA ARG A 125 -1.34 -3.51 -5.29
C ARG A 125 -1.99 -3.71 -6.66
N LEU A 126 -1.63 -4.79 -7.36
CA LEU A 126 -2.18 -5.09 -8.67
C LEU A 126 -3.68 -5.35 -8.58
N GLY A 127 -4.12 -6.05 -7.54
CA GLY A 127 -5.54 -6.26 -7.31
C GLY A 127 -6.33 -4.98 -6.99
N GLU A 128 -5.72 -3.97 -6.35
CA GLU A 128 -6.35 -2.64 -6.25
C GLU A 128 -6.61 -2.01 -7.62
N LEU A 129 -5.64 -2.12 -8.53
CA LEU A 129 -5.76 -1.57 -9.87
C LEU A 129 -6.78 -2.35 -10.71
N VAL A 130 -6.80 -3.69 -10.57
CA VAL A 130 -7.77 -4.57 -11.24
C VAL A 130 -9.19 -4.31 -10.73
N ALA A 131 -9.39 -4.20 -9.41
CA ALA A 131 -10.71 -3.87 -8.86
C ALA A 131 -11.20 -2.51 -9.34
N TYR A 132 -10.33 -1.49 -9.37
CA TYR A 132 -10.67 -0.18 -9.93
C TYR A 132 -11.06 -0.27 -11.42
N ALA A 133 -10.32 -1.06 -12.22
CA ALA A 133 -10.61 -1.29 -13.63
C ALA A 133 -11.96 -1.99 -13.87
N LEU A 134 -12.40 -2.79 -12.89
CA LEU A 134 -13.65 -3.55 -12.95
C LEU A 134 -14.80 -2.85 -12.21
N GLU A 135 -14.57 -1.64 -11.67
CA GLU A 135 -15.54 -0.90 -10.86
C GLU A 135 -16.05 -1.70 -9.64
N ASP A 136 -15.19 -2.57 -9.10
CA ASP A 136 -15.48 -3.35 -7.90
C ASP A 136 -15.09 -2.58 -6.63
N GLU A 137 -16.03 -1.84 -6.08
CA GLU A 137 -15.88 -1.09 -4.83
C GLU A 137 -16.13 -1.94 -3.57
N THR A 138 -16.50 -3.22 -3.73
CA THR A 138 -16.97 -4.06 -2.62
C THR A 138 -15.88 -4.88 -1.94
N ALA A 139 -14.76 -5.11 -2.63
CA ALA A 139 -13.72 -6.03 -2.16
C ALA A 139 -12.88 -5.49 -0.98
N PHE A 140 -12.66 -4.17 -0.91
CA PHE A 140 -11.85 -3.51 0.14
C PHE A 140 -12.06 -1.99 0.12
N PRO A 141 -11.72 -1.26 1.20
CA PRO A 141 -11.77 0.20 1.19
C PRO A 141 -10.88 0.76 0.06
N PRO A 142 -11.42 1.58 -0.86
CA PRO A 142 -10.63 2.05 -1.99
C PRO A 142 -9.56 3.05 -1.54
N PRO A 143 -8.40 3.11 -2.23
CA PRO A 143 -7.50 4.24 -2.10
C PRO A 143 -8.23 5.53 -2.49
N GLY A 144 -7.89 6.64 -1.84
CA GLY A 144 -8.54 7.93 -1.99
C GLY A 144 -9.59 8.23 -0.91
N ARG A 145 -9.97 7.24 -0.07
CA ARG A 145 -10.83 7.49 1.10
C ARG A 145 -10.18 8.54 2.00
N ALA A 146 -10.91 9.60 2.26
CA ALA A 146 -10.49 10.69 3.14
C ALA A 146 -11.52 10.91 4.25
N SER A 147 -11.05 11.34 5.40
CA SER A 147 -11.90 11.73 6.53
C SER A 147 -11.26 12.90 7.26
N ALA A 148 -12.06 13.76 7.87
CA ALA A 148 -11.59 14.86 8.68
C ALA A 148 -12.43 14.98 9.96
N HIS A 149 -11.80 15.45 11.03
CA HIS A 149 -12.44 15.63 12.33
C HIS A 149 -11.88 16.89 13.02
N ALA A 150 -12.77 17.72 13.56
CA ALA A 150 -12.38 18.88 14.37
C ALA A 150 -12.00 18.41 15.77
N LEU A 151 -10.80 18.80 16.24
CA LEU A 151 -10.30 18.43 17.57
C LEU A 151 -10.66 19.49 18.62
N ALA A 152 -10.62 20.75 18.21
CA ALA A 152 -10.93 21.93 19.00
C ALA A 152 -11.17 23.12 18.03
N PRO A 153 -11.67 24.28 18.51
CA PRO A 153 -11.69 25.49 17.69
C PRO A 153 -10.30 25.78 17.09
N GLY A 154 -10.24 25.89 15.77
CA GLY A 154 -9.00 26.10 15.04
C GLY A 154 -8.07 24.88 14.95
N ARG A 155 -8.44 23.68 15.43
CA ARG A 155 -7.60 22.47 15.29
C ARG A 155 -8.37 21.33 14.64
N GLY A 156 -7.77 20.68 13.65
CA GLY A 156 -8.40 19.57 12.93
C GLY A 156 -7.39 18.49 12.55
N ARG A 157 -7.90 17.27 12.39
CA ARG A 157 -7.15 16.13 11.85
C ARG A 157 -7.81 15.61 10.58
N ALA A 158 -7.02 15.26 9.57
CA ALA A 158 -7.48 14.58 8.37
C ALA A 158 -6.64 13.32 8.12
N LEU A 159 -7.31 12.25 7.72
CA LEU A 159 -6.70 10.98 7.31
C LEU A 159 -7.07 10.71 5.86
N VAL A 160 -6.09 10.26 5.07
CA VAL A 160 -6.25 9.93 3.65
C VAL A 160 -5.57 8.60 3.35
N GLU A 161 -6.33 7.64 2.83
CA GLU A 161 -5.79 6.40 2.30
C GLU A 161 -5.15 6.64 0.93
N THR A 162 -3.87 6.95 0.89
CA THR A 162 -3.17 7.16 -0.39
C THR A 162 -2.87 5.83 -1.08
N ALA A 163 -2.36 5.90 -2.32
CA ALA A 163 -1.76 4.73 -2.95
C ALA A 163 -0.72 4.09 -2.01
N ARG A 164 0.16 4.86 -1.36
CA ARG A 164 1.21 4.28 -0.50
C ARG A 164 0.73 3.88 0.91
N GLY A 165 -0.53 4.16 1.25
CA GLY A 165 -1.13 3.89 2.56
C GLY A 165 -1.59 5.16 3.28
N LEU A 166 -1.79 5.05 4.58
CA LEU A 166 -2.39 6.07 5.44
C LEU A 166 -1.48 7.30 5.57
N LEU A 167 -2.01 8.44 5.13
CA LEU A 167 -1.45 9.78 5.32
C LEU A 167 -2.29 10.52 6.36
N MET A 168 -1.64 11.05 7.39
CA MET A 168 -2.30 11.78 8.46
C MET A 168 -1.84 13.22 8.49
N HIS A 169 -2.78 14.14 8.68
CA HIS A 169 -2.56 15.56 8.84
C HIS A 169 -3.20 16.01 10.15
N GLU A 170 -2.50 16.76 10.99
CA GLU A 170 -3.11 17.49 12.08
C GLU A 170 -2.65 18.94 12.02
N VAL A 171 -3.60 19.87 11.92
CA VAL A 171 -3.34 21.29 11.72
C VAL A 171 -4.00 22.11 12.81
N ALA A 172 -3.31 23.15 13.28
CA ALA A 172 -3.87 24.24 14.06
C ALA A 172 -3.81 25.54 13.26
N VAL A 173 -4.89 26.31 13.31
CA VAL A 173 -5.10 27.57 12.61
C VAL A 173 -5.61 28.60 13.61
N ASN A 174 -5.00 29.78 13.61
CA ASN A 174 -5.42 30.95 14.38
C ASN A 174 -5.36 32.18 13.48
N ASN A 175 -6.42 33.00 13.46
CA ASN A 175 -6.52 34.21 12.61
C ASN A 175 -6.05 33.95 11.16
N ASP A 176 -6.62 32.94 10.51
CA ASP A 176 -6.34 32.52 9.13
C ASP A 176 -4.87 32.14 8.86
N ARG A 177 -4.09 31.83 9.90
CA ARG A 177 -2.70 31.38 9.79
C ARG A 177 -2.53 30.00 10.42
N VAL A 178 -1.82 29.12 9.74
CA VAL A 178 -1.37 27.85 10.30
C VAL A 178 -0.35 28.13 11.40
N THR A 179 -0.65 27.70 12.62
CA THR A 179 0.20 27.88 13.81
C THR A 179 0.91 26.60 14.25
N ASP A 180 0.38 25.43 13.90
CA ASP A 180 0.96 24.11 14.14
C ASP A 180 0.53 23.19 12.99
N TYR A 181 1.44 22.35 12.49
CA TYR A 181 1.11 21.40 11.43
C TYR A 181 2.02 20.17 11.50
N VAL A 182 1.41 19.02 11.75
CA VAL A 182 2.06 17.71 11.77
C VAL A 182 1.53 16.85 10.63
N ILE A 183 2.45 16.20 9.91
CA ILE A 183 2.13 15.26 8.83
C ILE A 183 2.81 13.93 9.14
N VAL A 184 2.05 12.84 9.12
CA VAL A 184 2.59 11.48 9.24
C VAL A 184 2.43 10.82 7.88
N ALA A 185 3.54 10.69 7.15
CA ALA A 185 3.53 10.13 5.81
C ALA A 185 3.47 8.59 5.84
N PRO A 186 2.90 7.92 4.81
CA PRO A 186 2.90 6.47 4.71
C PRO A 186 4.31 5.84 4.71
N THR A 187 5.31 6.61 4.28
CA THR A 187 6.72 6.19 4.30
C THR A 187 7.24 5.97 5.70
N GLU A 188 6.82 6.76 6.69
CA GLU A 188 7.30 6.66 8.07
C GLU A 188 6.81 5.37 8.74
N TRP A 189 5.61 4.91 8.38
CA TRP A 189 5.11 3.59 8.74
C TRP A 189 5.90 2.47 8.06
N ASN A 190 6.01 2.54 6.73
CA ASN A 190 6.52 1.43 5.92
C ASN A 190 8.05 1.26 5.98
N PHE A 191 8.79 2.34 6.23
CA PHE A 191 10.26 2.36 6.38
C PHE A 191 10.69 2.54 7.84
N HIS A 192 9.79 2.28 8.78
CA HIS A 192 10.11 2.31 10.20
C HIS A 192 11.36 1.45 10.49
N PRO A 193 12.33 1.91 11.29
CA PRO A 193 13.58 1.18 11.58
C PRO A 193 13.36 -0.22 12.20
N GLN A 194 12.25 -0.39 12.92
CA GLN A 194 11.82 -1.68 13.48
C GLN A 194 10.79 -2.42 12.60
N GLY A 195 10.52 -1.90 11.39
CA GLY A 195 9.54 -2.38 10.43
C GLY A 195 9.99 -3.59 9.62
N ASN A 196 9.20 -3.93 8.61
CA ASN A 196 9.41 -5.09 7.77
C ASN A 196 10.69 -5.04 6.92
N LEU A 197 10.96 -3.90 6.28
CA LEU A 197 12.09 -3.79 5.34
C LEU A 197 13.46 -4.10 5.99
N PRO A 198 13.84 -3.48 7.13
CA PRO A 198 15.11 -3.82 7.78
C PRO A 198 15.18 -5.30 8.22
N ARG A 199 14.07 -5.87 8.69
CA ARG A 199 13.99 -7.28 9.12
C ARG A 199 14.24 -8.24 7.96
N TRP A 200 13.64 -7.97 6.81
CA TRP A 200 13.78 -8.80 5.62
C TRP A 200 15.11 -8.62 4.92
N ALA A 201 15.63 -7.39 4.87
CA ALA A 201 16.91 -7.11 4.23
C ALA A 201 18.09 -7.76 4.98
N LYS A 202 17.95 -7.92 6.30
CA LYS A 202 18.99 -8.54 7.13
C LYS A 202 19.18 -10.01 6.74
N GLY A 203 20.36 -10.33 6.24
CA GLY A 203 20.73 -11.70 5.86
C GLY A 203 20.44 -12.06 4.41
N LEU A 204 19.92 -11.13 3.59
CA LEU A 204 19.82 -11.35 2.16
C LEU A 204 21.21 -11.39 1.53
N ALA A 205 21.48 -12.45 0.77
CA ALA A 205 22.67 -12.53 -0.05
C ALA A 205 22.59 -11.46 -1.15
N VAL A 206 23.56 -10.56 -1.16
CA VAL A 206 23.76 -9.62 -2.27
C VAL A 206 24.62 -10.32 -3.29
N THR A 207 24.05 -10.68 -4.44
CA THR A 207 24.88 -11.03 -5.60
C THR A 207 25.51 -9.75 -6.13
N PRO A 208 26.84 -9.73 -6.39
CA PRO A 208 27.45 -8.59 -7.05
C PRO A 208 26.70 -8.31 -8.34
N GLU A 209 26.42 -7.02 -8.60
CA GLU A 209 25.66 -6.60 -9.77
C GLU A 209 26.24 -7.25 -11.03
N ARG A 210 25.37 -7.82 -11.86
CA ARG A 210 25.74 -8.14 -13.23
C ARG A 210 26.04 -6.78 -13.87
N PRO A 211 27.26 -6.51 -14.38
CA PRO A 211 27.58 -5.21 -14.97
C PRO A 211 26.47 -4.85 -15.94
N LEU A 212 25.89 -3.65 -15.81
CA LEU A 212 25.02 -3.11 -16.83
C LEU A 212 25.78 -3.27 -18.15
N ALA A 213 25.26 -4.13 -19.04
CA ALA A 213 25.86 -4.31 -20.34
C ALA A 213 25.98 -2.90 -20.94
N GLN A 214 27.22 -2.44 -21.11
CA GLN A 214 27.46 -1.18 -21.81
C GLN A 214 26.90 -1.40 -23.21
N THR A 215 25.75 -0.80 -23.49
CA THR A 215 25.21 -0.72 -24.84
C THR A 215 26.21 0.08 -25.65
N ALA A 216 26.94 -0.61 -26.53
CA ALA A 216 27.75 -0.01 -27.59
C ALA A 216 26.85 0.50 -28.71
#